data_AF-A0A9C7RFK9-F1
#
_entry.id   AF-A0A9C7RFK9-F1
#
_cell.length_a   1.000
_cell.length_b   1.000
_cell.length_c   1.000
_cell.angle_alpha   90.00
_cell.angle_beta   90.00
_cell.angle_gamma   90.00
#
_symmetry.space_group_name_H-M   'P 1'
#
loop_
_entity.id
_entity.type
_entity.pdbx_description
1 polymer ?
#
loop_
_entity_poly.entity_id
_entity_poly.type
_entity_poly.pdbx_seq_one_letter_code
_entity_poly.pdbx_strand_id
1 'polypeptide(L)'
;MEFSSLLIVIFVFILSGVFIMRPFLVEEKKPKRSGSSRTDSLVAEKERLLLAIEELDLEYELEKISSGEHNRNRDILLAEAADVIKQLDKIQKPGSSKKKKT
;
A
#
# COMPACT_ATOMS: atom_id res chain seq x y z
N MET A 1 -36.80 20.41 -4.76
CA MET A 1 -35.43 20.50 -5.32
C MET A 1 -34.36 20.41 -4.23
N GLU A 2 -34.62 20.82 -2.98
CA GLU A 2 -33.66 20.76 -1.85
C GLU A 2 -33.32 19.36 -1.32
N PHE A 3 -34.24 18.39 -1.41
CA PHE A 3 -33.99 17.05 -0.87
C PHE A 3 -32.94 16.27 -1.66
N SER A 4 -32.84 16.51 -2.97
CA SER A 4 -31.84 15.86 -3.82
C SER A 4 -30.44 16.41 -3.58
N SER A 5 -30.29 17.72 -3.37
CA SER A 5 -28.99 18.32 -3.03
C SER A 5 -28.51 17.86 -1.65
N LEU A 6 -29.42 17.75 -0.68
CA LEU A 6 -29.10 17.24 0.66
C LEU A 6 -28.54 15.80 0.61
N LEU A 7 -29.15 14.92 -0.18
CA LEU A 7 -28.69 13.54 -0.34
C LEU A 7 -27.29 13.46 -0.96
N ILE A 8 -27.00 14.30 -1.95
CA ILE A 8 -25.67 14.36 -2.57
C ILE A 8 -24.62 14.84 -1.57
N VAL A 9 -24.92 15.89 -0.80
CA VAL A 9 -24.01 16.41 0.22
C VAL A 9 -23.69 15.36 1.27
N ILE A 10 -24.72 14.64 1.77
CA ILE A 10 -24.53 13.56 2.74
C ILE A 10 -23.72 12.40 2.14
N PHE A 11 -23.98 12.03 0.88
CA PHE A 11 -23.26 10.96 0.22
C PHE A 11 -21.76 11.27 0.06
N VAL A 12 -21.43 12.49 -0.37
CA VAL A 12 -20.03 12.95 -0.46
C VAL A 12 -19.39 13.04 0.93
N PHE A 13 -20.14 13.50 1.94
CA PHE A 13 -19.67 13.57 3.32
C PHE A 13 -19.32 12.19 3.88
N ILE A 14 -20.16 11.17 3.63
CA ILE A 14 -19.91 9.80 4.05
C ILE A 14 -18.68 9.22 3.32
N LEU A 15 -18.56 9.42 2.01
CA LEU A 15 -17.40 8.97 1.23
C LEU A 15 -16.09 9.59 1.73
N SER A 16 -16.09 10.90 1.97
CA SER A 16 -14.94 11.62 2.53
C SER A 16 -14.61 11.14 3.95
N GLY A 17 -15.64 10.97 4.79
CA GLY A 17 -15.50 10.42 6.15
C GLY A 17 -14.87 9.04 6.14
N VAL A 18 -15.35 8.12 5.29
CA VAL A 18 -14.79 6.76 5.16
C VAL A 18 -13.34 6.79 4.67
N PHE A 19 -13.00 7.69 3.74
CA PHE A 19 -11.64 7.84 3.25
C PHE A 19 -10.67 8.30 4.36
N ILE A 20 -11.09 9.27 5.16
CA ILE A 20 -10.31 9.81 6.29
C ILE A 20 -10.23 8.81 7.46
N MET A 21 -11.28 8.00 7.66
CA MET A 21 -11.31 6.99 8.72
C MET A 21 -10.61 5.69 8.32
N ARG A 22 -10.33 5.47 7.03
CA ARG A 22 -9.57 4.32 6.52
C ARG A 22 -8.23 4.10 7.25
N PRO A 23 -7.34 5.10 7.42
CA PRO A 23 -6.09 4.92 8.18
C PRO A 23 -6.32 4.69 9.68
N PHE A 24 -7.50 4.98 10.23
CA PHE A 24 -7.82 4.80 11.65
C PHE A 24 -8.47 3.43 11.94
N LEU A 25 -9.18 2.84 10.97
CA LEU A 25 -9.75 1.48 11.06
C LEU A 25 -8.78 0.41 10.57
N VAL A 26 -7.83 0.78 9.71
CA VAL A 26 -6.61 0.00 9.53
C VAL A 26 -5.76 0.28 10.76
N GLU A 27 -6.11 -0.35 11.88
CA GLU A 27 -5.08 -0.73 12.84
C GLU A 27 -4.07 -1.51 12.00
N GLU A 28 -2.98 -0.84 11.60
CA GLU A 28 -1.74 -1.52 11.31
C GLU A 28 -1.58 -2.48 12.47
N LYS A 29 -1.75 -3.77 12.22
CA LYS A 29 -1.58 -4.82 13.20
C LYS A 29 -0.19 -4.58 13.76
N LYS A 30 -0.08 -3.84 14.87
CA LYS A 30 1.19 -3.60 15.55
C LYS A 30 1.71 -5.01 15.80
N PRO A 31 2.78 -5.44 15.10
CA PRO A 31 3.20 -6.82 15.19
C PRO A 31 3.51 -7.04 16.66
N LYS A 32 2.79 -8.02 17.21
CA LYS A 32 2.88 -8.46 18.60
C LYS A 32 4.38 -8.55 18.91
N ARG A 33 4.87 -7.69 19.81
CA ARG A 33 6.27 -7.64 20.26
C ARG A 33 6.69 -9.01 20.78
N SER A 34 7.18 -9.88 19.90
CA SER A 34 7.98 -11.06 20.22
C SER A 34 8.61 -11.61 18.94
N GLY A 35 9.79 -11.08 18.60
CA GLY A 35 10.62 -11.56 17.49
C GLY A 35 10.41 -10.77 16.21
N SER A 36 11.33 -9.84 15.93
CA SER A 36 11.49 -9.18 14.63
C SER A 36 11.69 -10.26 13.56
N SER A 37 10.60 -10.66 12.92
CA SER A 37 10.69 -11.51 11.76
C SER A 37 11.19 -10.64 10.62
N ARG A 38 12.25 -11.08 9.94
CA ARG A 38 12.73 -10.50 8.67
C ARG A 38 11.59 -10.28 7.65
N THR A 39 10.49 -11.04 7.80
CA THR A 39 9.26 -10.84 7.05
C THR A 39 8.60 -9.50 7.35
N ASP A 40 8.48 -9.09 8.62
CA ASP A 40 7.78 -7.86 9.01
C ASP A 40 8.52 -6.62 8.50
N SER A 41 9.86 -6.64 8.52
CA SER A 41 10.67 -5.55 7.93
C SER A 41 10.48 -5.45 6.42
N LEU A 42 10.43 -6.59 5.72
CA LEU A 42 10.22 -6.61 4.27
C LEU A 42 8.79 -6.20 3.88
N VAL A 43 7.79 -6.50 4.73
CA VAL A 43 6.42 -6.01 4.52
C VAL A 43 6.36 -4.49 4.67
N ALA A 44 6.98 -3.92 5.71
CA ALA A 44 7.06 -2.47 5.89
C ALA A 44 7.81 -1.78 4.74
N GLU A 45 8.88 -2.40 4.24
CA GLU A 45 9.64 -1.89 3.09
C GLU A 45 8.81 -1.89 1.79
N LYS A 46 8.03 -2.95 1.55
CA LYS A 46 7.07 -3.00 0.44
C LYS A 46 6.04 -1.86 0.55
N GLU A 47 5.46 -1.66 1.72
CA GLU A 47 4.45 -0.60 1.93
C GLU A 47 5.04 0.79 1.70
N ARG A 48 6.26 1.03 2.19
CA ARG A 48 6.99 2.28 1.94
C ARG A 48 7.22 2.51 0.44
N LEU A 49 7.63 1.49 -0.32
CA LEU A 49 7.87 1.62 -1.76
C LEU A 49 6.58 1.86 -2.55
N LEU A 50 5.47 1.24 -2.14
CA LEU A 50 4.17 1.49 -2.76
C LEU A 50 3.69 2.92 -2.54
N LEU A 51 3.86 3.45 -1.32
CA LEU A 51 3.53 4.85 -1.02
C LEU A 51 4.38 5.82 -1.85
N ALA A 52 5.68 5.52 -2.03
CA ALA A 52 6.56 6.35 -2.87
C ALA A 52 6.14 6.35 -4.35
N ILE A 53 5.65 5.21 -4.88
CA ILE A 53 5.10 5.15 -6.24
C ILE A 53 3.82 5.97 -6.35
N GLU A 54 2.92 5.86 -5.37
CA GLU A 54 1.68 6.63 -5.33
C GLU A 54 1.94 8.13 -5.26
N GLU A 55 2.87 8.56 -4.41
CA GLU A 55 3.28 9.97 -4.32
C GLU A 55 3.86 10.48 -5.64
N LEU A 56 4.73 9.70 -6.29
CA LEU A 56 5.30 10.04 -7.59
C LEU A 56 4.23 10.16 -8.69
N ASP A 57 3.26 9.25 -8.71
CA ASP A 57 2.14 9.27 -9.66
C ASP A 57 1.26 10.52 -9.42
N LEU A 58 1.00 10.88 -8.16
CA LEU A 58 0.28 12.10 -7.79
C LEU A 58 1.05 13.37 -8.18
N GLU A 59 2.37 13.39 -8.00
CA GLU A 59 3.20 14.52 -8.44
C GLU A 59 3.12 14.74 -9.95
N TYR A 60 3.06 13.66 -10.72
CA TYR A 60 2.86 13.73 -12.16
C TYR A 60 1.45 14.20 -12.54
N GLU A 61 0.40 13.67 -11.89
CA GLU A 61 -0.98 14.14 -12.08
C GLU A 61 -1.16 15.62 -11.73
N LEU A 62 -0.39 16.12 -10.75
CA LEU A 62 -0.34 17.53 -10.36
C LEU A 62 0.58 18.38 -11.26
N GLU A 63 1.09 17.82 -12.35
CA GLU A 63 2.03 18.44 -13.29
C GLU A 63 3.30 19.02 -12.62
N LYS A 64 3.68 18.50 -11.44
CA LYS A 64 4.87 18.95 -10.72
C LYS A 64 6.16 18.42 -11.34
N ILE A 65 6.08 17.32 -12.09
CA ILE A 65 7.21 16.65 -12.72
C ILE A 65 6.92 16.32 -14.19
N SER A 66 7.97 16.30 -15.02
CA SER A 66 7.84 15.93 -16.43
C SER A 66 7.65 14.42 -16.61
N SER A 67 7.07 14.01 -17.74
CA SER A 67 6.87 12.59 -18.08
C SER A 67 8.18 11.79 -18.17
N GLY A 68 9.30 12.43 -18.52
CA GLY A 68 10.62 11.77 -18.55
C GLY A 68 11.13 11.43 -17.15
N GLU A 69 10.97 12.35 -16.20
CA GLU A 69 11.38 12.16 -14.81
C GLU A 69 10.45 11.18 -14.07
N HIS A 70 9.14 11.27 -14.33
CA HIS A 70 8.13 10.35 -13.80
C HIS A 70 8.43 8.90 -14.18
N ASN A 71 8.58 8.61 -15.48
CA ASN A 71 8.83 7.23 -15.95
C ASN A 71 10.13 6.67 -15.38
N ARG A 72 11.20 7.47 -15.36
CA ARG A 72 12.50 7.04 -14.82
C ARG A 72 12.42 6.69 -13.33
N ASN A 73 11.81 7.57 -12.53
CA ASN A 73 11.71 7.36 -11.08
C ASN A 73 10.78 6.19 -10.77
N ARG A 74 9.73 6.02 -11.57
CA ARG A 74 8.77 4.92 -11.43
C ARG A 74 9.41 3.57 -11.72
N ASP A 75 10.23 3.47 -12.76
CA ASP A 75 10.94 2.22 -13.10
C ASP A 75 11.90 1.79 -11.99
N ILE A 76 12.60 2.75 -11.36
CA ILE A 76 13.50 2.49 -10.23
C ILE A 76 12.72 1.94 -9.03
N LEU A 77 11.63 2.61 -8.65
CA LEU A 77 10.79 2.21 -7.52
C LEU A 77 10.12 0.84 -7.76
N LEU A 78 9.68 0.58 -9.00
CA LEU A 78 9.10 -0.72 -9.37
C LEU A 78 10.12 -1.85 -9.32
N ALA A 79 11.37 -1.62 -9.74
CA ALA A 79 12.42 -2.60 -9.63
C ALA A 79 12.75 -2.95 -8.17
N GLU A 80 12.79 -1.94 -7.29
CA GLU A 80 13.01 -2.12 -5.86
C GLU A 80 11.84 -2.86 -5.20
N ALA A 81 10.60 -2.48 -5.52
CA ALA A 81 9.41 -3.15 -5.02
C ALA A 81 9.34 -4.62 -5.47
N ALA A 82 9.72 -4.90 -6.73
CA ALA A 82 9.76 -6.26 -7.26
C ALA A 82 10.77 -7.15 -6.52
N ASP A 83 11.94 -6.61 -6.14
CA ASP A 83 12.92 -7.37 -5.37
C ASP A 83 12.44 -7.67 -3.95
N VAL A 84 11.86 -6.68 -3.26
CA VAL A 84 11.28 -6.88 -1.91
C VAL A 84 10.15 -7.92 -1.93
N ILE A 85 9.25 -7.86 -2.92
CA ILE A 85 8.18 -8.86 -3.08
C ILE A 85 8.76 -10.26 -3.35
N LYS A 86 9.81 -10.37 -4.17
CA LYS A 86 10.49 -11.65 -4.43
C LYS A 86 11.16 -12.21 -3.17
N GLN A 87 11.69 -11.35 -2.31
CA GLN A 87 12.23 -11.75 -1.00
C GLN A 87 11.13 -12.24 -0.06
N LEU A 88 9.97 -11.56 -0.02
CA LEU A 88 8.79 -11.99 0.74
C LEU A 88 8.26 -13.34 0.25
N ASP A 89 8.20 -13.56 -1.06
CA ASP A 89 7.75 -14.83 -1.64
C ASP A 89 8.63 -16.00 -1.23
N LYS A 90 9.95 -15.80 -1.17
CA LYS A 90 10.91 -16.82 -0.71
C LYS A 90 10.71 -17.19 0.76
N ILE A 91 10.29 -16.24 1.59
CA ILE A 91 10.08 -16.43 3.03
C ILE A 91 8.69 -17.03 3.34
N GLN A 92 7.70 -16.80 2.49
CA GLN A 92 6.36 -17.39 2.61
C GLN A 92 6.25 -18.81 2.04
N LYS A 93 7.11 -19.18 1.08
CA LYS A 93 7.14 -20.53 0.48
C LYS A 93 7.76 -21.71 1.28
N PRO A 94 8.46 -21.59 2.41
CA PRO A 94 9.13 -22.74 3.05
C PRO A 94 8.21 -23.62 3.92
N GLY A 95 6.87 -23.46 3.86
CA GLY A 95 5.93 -24.16 4.74
C GLY A 95 4.89 -25.09 4.08
N SER A 96 4.74 -25.13 2.75
CA SER A 96 3.63 -25.86 2.10
C SER A 96 3.84 -27.37 1.89
N SER A 97 4.96 -27.95 2.37
CA SER A 97 5.35 -29.34 2.02
C SER A 97 5.60 -30.30 3.19
N LYS A 98 5.25 -29.97 4.45
CA LYS A 98 5.29 -30.93 5.57
C LYS A 98 3.95 -31.12 6.27
N LYS A 99 3.00 -31.78 5.61
CA LYS A 99 1.93 -32.51 6.30
C LYS A 99 1.44 -33.71 5.48
N LYS A 100 2.35 -34.68 5.25
CA LYS A 100 1.98 -36.03 4.83
C LYS A 100 2.87 -37.05 5.54
N LYS A 101 2.43 -37.48 6.73
CA LYS A 101 2.74 -38.81 7.24
C LYS A 101 1.69 -39.17 8.29
N THR A 102 0.61 -39.76 7.77
CA THR A 102 -0.16 -40.80 8.45
C THR A 102 0.76 -41.93 8.88
#